data_AF-A0AAJ5YUM4-F1
#
_entry.id   AF-A0AAJ5YUM4-F1
#
_cell.length_a   1.000
_cell.length_b   1.000
_cell.length_c   1.000
_cell.angle_alpha   90.00
_cell.angle_beta   90.00
_cell.angle_gamma   90.00
#
_symmetry.space_group_name_H-M   'P 1'
#
loop_
_entity.id
_entity.type
_entity.pdbx_description
1 polymer ?
#
loop_
_entity_poly.entity_id
_entity_poly.type
_entity_poly.pdbx_seq_one_letter_code
_entity_poly.pdbx_strand_id
1 'polypeptide(L)'
;MQVAKGFIGVMRVPMIRVGVYDRAAAIVTNKVNARFMQTTDVRRVSTQLARMCIADRVRQYSTPRSKLPVPVIETEENEQPLIYNRPQQRRRKPWYTSPVVYVLMIVPMFTFWLGNWQLRRLQWKLDLIDELEDKLNSKPLHLPRHINLDVLEEFAFRLVSLKGRFDPSRTLFLGPRAREGERGYDLVMPFHRAEGGGDVLVNCGFVSNAFIEGTNMDKHLKHPLPFQGEVTLTTLLPRVYPPSRFALPNEPNNNLWMQVNPAQMAAWLNEQSGAAQNTTSEKAANRGFSPRDLWPFSKPEEPLSPSKAFQQKSNQVLPVYLEQVFDGTFSEAGANIRQGIPVGRPPKINLRNQHMEYAVTWFTLSGISSLMFIYMVSRGRGV
;
A
#
# COMPACT_ATOMS: atom_id res chain seq x y z
N MET A 1 29.53 -42.19 23.11
CA MET A 1 28.50 -43.25 23.03
C MET A 1 27.51 -42.86 21.93
N GLN A 2 27.50 -43.66 20.87
CA GLN A 2 26.50 -43.80 19.79
C GLN A 2 25.97 -42.59 18.99
N VAL A 3 26.36 -42.63 17.72
CA VAL A 3 25.80 -42.05 16.51
C VAL A 3 24.36 -42.52 16.27
N ALA A 4 23.45 -41.64 15.86
CA ALA A 4 22.23 -42.02 15.16
C ALA A 4 21.79 -40.97 14.13
N LYS A 5 21.83 -41.38 12.86
CA LYS A 5 21.31 -40.72 11.66
C LYS A 5 19.78 -40.89 11.60
N GLY A 6 19.05 -39.92 11.05
CA GLY A 6 17.63 -40.09 10.69
C GLY A 6 17.05 -38.79 10.11
N PHE A 7 17.22 -38.55 8.81
CA PHE A 7 16.27 -38.81 7.72
C PHE A 7 15.37 -37.61 7.39
N ILE A 8 15.75 -36.96 6.28
CA ILE A 8 15.04 -35.91 5.56
C ILE A 8 13.87 -36.56 4.80
N GLY A 9 12.63 -36.15 5.12
CA GLY A 9 11.42 -36.58 4.45
C GLY A 9 10.96 -35.59 3.38
N VAL A 10 11.45 -35.75 2.15
CA VAL A 10 10.93 -35.09 0.95
C VAL A 10 9.71 -35.89 0.46
N MET A 11 8.52 -35.28 0.49
CA MET A 11 7.31 -35.89 -0.08
C MET A 11 7.32 -35.69 -1.61
N ARG A 12 7.86 -36.68 -2.31
CA ARG A 12 7.79 -36.84 -3.77
C ARG A 12 6.43 -37.42 -4.15
N VAL A 13 5.69 -36.68 -4.98
CA VAL A 13 4.54 -37.18 -5.75
C VAL A 13 5.07 -38.09 -6.88
N PRO A 14 4.64 -39.36 -7.00
CA PRO A 14 5.16 -40.24 -8.04
C PRO A 14 4.51 -39.96 -9.40
N MET A 15 5.38 -39.63 -10.37
CA MET A 15 5.17 -39.72 -11.80
C MET A 15 5.30 -41.20 -12.22
N ILE A 16 4.23 -41.80 -12.76
CA ILE A 16 4.32 -43.11 -13.43
C ILE A 16 4.34 -42.89 -14.95
N ARG A 17 5.35 -43.51 -15.56
CA ARG A 17 5.74 -43.42 -16.96
C ARG A 17 5.00 -44.47 -17.78
N VAL A 18 4.80 -44.08 -19.04
CA VAL A 18 4.21 -44.75 -20.19
C VAL A 18 4.84 -46.12 -20.51
N GLY A 19 4.00 -47.07 -20.94
CA GLY A 19 4.43 -48.31 -21.60
C GLY A 19 3.27 -49.08 -22.24
N VAL A 20 2.87 -48.62 -23.44
CA VAL A 20 2.59 -49.41 -24.66
C VAL A 20 2.01 -50.82 -24.48
N TYR A 21 0.76 -51.04 -24.92
CA TYR A 21 0.43 -52.12 -25.85
C TYR A 21 -0.76 -51.70 -26.73
N ASP A 22 -0.41 -51.55 -28.01
CA ASP A 22 -1.25 -51.55 -29.19
C ASP A 22 -1.96 -52.92 -29.35
N ARG A 23 -3.05 -52.95 -30.12
CA ARG A 23 -3.99 -54.07 -30.40
C ARG A 23 -5.21 -54.24 -29.48
N ALA A 24 -6.18 -53.33 -29.62
CA ALA A 24 -7.62 -53.68 -29.52
C ALA A 24 -8.56 -52.69 -30.21
N ALA A 25 -8.05 -51.76 -31.03
CA ALA A 25 -8.85 -50.84 -31.83
C ALA A 25 -9.09 -51.42 -33.23
N ALA A 26 -9.98 -52.41 -33.35
CA ALA A 26 -10.50 -52.82 -34.67
C ALA A 26 -11.82 -53.62 -34.70
N ILE A 27 -12.41 -54.06 -33.57
CA ILE A 27 -13.56 -55.01 -33.63
C ILE A 27 -14.81 -54.54 -32.83
N VAL A 28 -14.82 -53.36 -32.21
CA VAL A 28 -15.99 -52.87 -31.45
C VAL A 28 -16.74 -51.73 -32.14
N THR A 29 -16.22 -51.18 -33.23
CA THR A 29 -16.82 -50.07 -33.99
C THR A 29 -17.79 -50.47 -35.11
N ASN A 30 -18.23 -51.74 -35.18
CA ASN A 30 -19.18 -52.17 -36.22
C ASN A 30 -20.40 -52.98 -35.74
N LYS A 31 -20.71 -52.96 -34.43
CA LYS A 31 -21.88 -53.71 -33.89
C LYS A 31 -22.86 -52.92 -33.03
N VAL A 32 -22.65 -51.62 -32.86
CA VAL A 32 -23.61 -50.72 -32.17
C VAL A 32 -24.31 -49.75 -33.13
N ASN A 33 -23.77 -49.52 -34.34
CA ASN A 33 -24.42 -48.69 -35.36
C ASN A 33 -25.46 -49.40 -36.25
N ALA A 34 -25.59 -50.73 -36.17
CA ALA A 34 -26.57 -51.48 -36.97
C ALA A 34 -27.90 -51.77 -36.24
N ARG A 35 -28.09 -51.29 -35.00
CA ARG A 35 -29.33 -51.53 -34.21
C ARG A 35 -30.08 -50.28 -33.79
N PHE A 36 -29.63 -49.09 -34.21
CA PHE A 36 -30.27 -47.81 -33.90
C PHE A 36 -30.81 -47.06 -35.13
N MET A 37 -30.83 -47.70 -36.29
CA MET A 37 -31.24 -47.09 -37.57
C MET A 37 -32.44 -47.79 -38.24
N GLN A 38 -33.23 -48.56 -37.47
CA GLN A 38 -34.48 -49.18 -37.94
C GLN A 38 -35.69 -49.00 -37.00
N THR A 39 -35.58 -48.23 -35.92
CA THR A 39 -36.70 -48.02 -34.98
C THR A 39 -37.11 -46.56 -34.82
N THR A 40 -36.46 -45.64 -35.53
CA THR A 40 -36.68 -44.19 -35.44
C THR A 40 -37.65 -43.63 -36.47
N ASP A 41 -38.04 -44.40 -37.50
CA ASP A 41 -38.92 -43.89 -38.58
C ASP A 41 -40.42 -44.15 -38.33
N VAL A 42 -40.79 -45.21 -37.59
CA VAL A 42 -42.21 -45.55 -37.35
C VAL A 42 -42.85 -44.70 -36.24
N ARG A 43 -42.07 -44.21 -35.27
CA ARG A 43 -42.60 -43.35 -34.17
C ARG A 43 -42.79 -41.89 -34.58
N ARG A 44 -42.10 -41.40 -35.61
CA ARG A 44 -42.26 -40.00 -36.07
C ARG A 44 -43.52 -39.81 -36.93
N VAL A 45 -43.86 -40.80 -37.76
CA VAL A 45 -45.06 -40.76 -38.61
C VAL A 45 -46.36 -40.99 -37.79
N SER A 46 -46.34 -41.88 -36.80
CA SER A 46 -47.54 -42.15 -35.97
C SER A 46 -47.93 -40.96 -35.08
N THR A 47 -46.96 -40.18 -34.61
CA THR A 47 -47.22 -39.02 -33.75
C THR A 47 -47.69 -37.79 -34.55
N GLN A 48 -47.35 -37.70 -35.84
CA GLN A 48 -47.84 -36.64 -36.74
C GLN A 48 -49.28 -36.91 -37.23
N LEU A 49 -49.61 -38.15 -37.59
CA LEU A 49 -50.97 -38.52 -37.98
C LEU A 49 -51.97 -38.47 -36.80
N ALA A 50 -51.54 -38.86 -35.59
CA ALA A 50 -52.37 -38.72 -34.39
C ALA A 50 -52.64 -37.24 -34.03
N ARG A 51 -51.69 -36.33 -34.28
CA ARG A 51 -51.87 -34.89 -34.05
C ARG A 51 -52.75 -34.22 -35.12
N MET A 52 -52.71 -34.68 -36.37
CA MET A 52 -53.60 -34.19 -37.43
C MET A 52 -55.05 -34.68 -37.26
N CYS A 53 -55.28 -35.96 -36.91
CA CYS A 53 -56.64 -36.47 -36.70
C CYS A 53 -57.33 -35.88 -35.45
N ILE A 54 -56.58 -35.48 -34.42
CA ILE A 54 -57.15 -34.78 -33.25
C ILE A 54 -57.40 -33.30 -33.58
N ALA A 55 -56.60 -32.67 -34.44
CA ALA A 55 -56.80 -31.28 -34.85
C ALA A 55 -58.03 -31.09 -35.75
N ASP A 56 -58.38 -32.06 -36.60
CA ASP A 56 -59.59 -32.00 -37.44
C ASP A 56 -60.86 -32.40 -36.70
N ARG A 57 -60.80 -33.35 -35.76
CA ARG A 57 -62.00 -33.76 -34.99
C ARG A 57 -62.45 -32.72 -33.95
N VAL A 58 -61.55 -31.83 -33.50
CA VAL A 58 -61.91 -30.71 -32.60
C VAL A 58 -62.44 -29.50 -33.39
N ARG A 59 -62.21 -29.43 -34.69
CA ARG A 59 -62.62 -28.29 -35.54
C ARG A 59 -64.09 -28.37 -35.99
N GLN A 60 -64.71 -29.55 -35.93
CA GLN A 60 -66.13 -29.75 -36.32
C GLN A 60 -67.16 -29.47 -35.22
N TYR A 61 -66.73 -29.18 -33.98
CA TYR A 61 -67.64 -28.82 -32.87
C TYR A 61 -67.35 -27.45 -32.25
N SER A 62 -66.73 -26.52 -32.99
CA SER A 62 -66.73 -25.11 -32.56
C SER A 62 -68.04 -24.45 -33.01
N THR A 63 -69.11 -24.63 -32.25
CA THR A 63 -70.24 -23.70 -32.33
C THR A 63 -69.75 -22.31 -31.91
N PRO A 64 -70.15 -21.23 -32.59
CA PRO A 64 -69.88 -19.89 -32.10
C PRO A 64 -70.59 -19.77 -30.74
N ARG A 65 -69.81 -19.52 -29.68
CA ARG A 65 -70.32 -19.38 -28.32
C ARG A 65 -71.20 -18.14 -28.27
N SER A 66 -72.49 -18.30 -28.56
CA SER A 66 -73.50 -17.29 -28.30
C SER A 66 -73.41 -16.94 -26.81
N LYS A 67 -73.23 -15.65 -26.50
CA LYS A 67 -73.44 -15.13 -25.16
C LYS A 67 -74.93 -15.26 -24.84
N LEU A 68 -75.38 -16.47 -24.51
CA LEU A 68 -76.66 -16.65 -23.86
C LEU A 68 -76.47 -16.28 -22.39
N PRO A 69 -77.34 -15.44 -21.80
CA PRO A 69 -77.34 -15.27 -20.37
C PRO A 69 -77.63 -16.62 -19.73
N VAL A 70 -76.80 -17.02 -18.75
CA VAL A 70 -77.03 -18.22 -17.97
C VAL A 70 -78.35 -18.04 -17.22
N PRO A 71 -79.33 -18.95 -17.32
CA PRO A 71 -80.53 -18.86 -16.51
C PRO A 71 -80.12 -19.04 -15.05
N VAL A 72 -80.36 -18.01 -14.23
CA VAL A 72 -80.33 -18.14 -12.78
C VAL A 72 -81.55 -18.97 -12.42
N ILE A 73 -81.34 -20.20 -11.95
CA ILE A 73 -82.43 -20.98 -11.36
C ILE A 73 -82.67 -20.34 -9.99
N GLU A 74 -83.78 -19.62 -9.84
CA GLU A 74 -84.25 -19.18 -8.53
C GLU A 74 -84.85 -20.39 -7.81
N THR A 75 -84.00 -21.11 -7.07
CA THR A 75 -84.47 -21.96 -5.98
C THR A 75 -84.67 -21.06 -4.76
N GLU A 76 -85.93 -20.87 -4.38
CA GLU A 76 -86.33 -20.26 -3.11
C GLU A 76 -85.89 -21.14 -1.93
N GLU A 77 -84.65 -21.01 -1.49
CA GLU A 77 -84.24 -21.31 -0.12
C GLU A 77 -82.84 -20.73 0.16
N ASN A 78 -82.83 -19.59 0.84
CA ASN A 78 -81.85 -19.09 1.82
C ASN A 78 -80.34 -19.47 1.74
N GLU A 79 -79.76 -19.71 0.57
CA GLU A 79 -78.31 -19.84 0.41
C GLU A 79 -77.78 -18.77 -0.55
N GLN A 80 -76.90 -17.91 -0.03
CA GLN A 80 -76.20 -16.90 -0.83
C GLN A 80 -75.51 -17.58 -2.02
N PRO A 81 -75.62 -17.05 -3.25
CA PRO A 81 -74.93 -17.66 -4.38
C PRO A 81 -73.42 -17.62 -4.11
N LEU A 82 -72.78 -18.79 -4.07
CA LEU A 82 -71.33 -18.89 -4.01
C LEU A 82 -70.75 -18.24 -5.28
N ILE A 83 -70.37 -16.97 -5.19
CA ILE A 83 -69.64 -16.26 -6.23
C ILE A 83 -68.25 -16.90 -6.32
N TYR A 84 -68.09 -17.91 -7.17
CA TYR A 84 -66.77 -18.43 -7.51
C TYR A 84 -66.05 -17.37 -8.34
N ASN A 85 -65.19 -16.59 -7.68
CA ASN A 85 -64.34 -15.63 -8.35
C ASN A 85 -63.32 -16.42 -9.21
N ARG A 86 -63.53 -16.46 -10.53
CA ARG A 86 -62.61 -17.15 -11.44
C ARG A 86 -61.21 -16.57 -11.23
N PRO A 87 -60.17 -17.37 -10.90
CA PRO A 87 -58.84 -16.83 -10.68
C PRO A 87 -58.40 -16.06 -11.92
N GLN A 88 -58.22 -14.74 -11.78
CA GLN A 88 -57.72 -13.91 -12.86
C GLN A 88 -56.35 -14.45 -13.27
N GLN A 89 -56.22 -14.93 -14.51
CA GLN A 89 -54.93 -15.33 -15.05
C GLN A 89 -54.02 -14.11 -15.05
N ARG A 90 -53.03 -14.08 -14.14
CA ARG A 90 -52.02 -13.02 -14.10
C ARG A 90 -51.34 -12.98 -15.46
N ARG A 91 -51.53 -11.88 -16.21
CA ARG A 91 -50.80 -11.64 -17.46
C ARG A 91 -49.30 -11.73 -17.15
N ARG A 92 -48.60 -12.68 -17.79
CA ARG A 92 -47.15 -12.83 -17.61
C ARG A 92 -46.50 -11.53 -18.09
N LYS A 93 -45.84 -10.80 -17.19
CA LYS A 93 -45.09 -9.60 -17.55
C LYS A 93 -43.97 -9.97 -18.54
N PRO A 94 -43.67 -9.12 -19.54
CA PRO A 94 -42.57 -9.39 -20.44
C PRO A 94 -41.25 -9.51 -19.66
N TRP A 95 -40.41 -10.46 -20.06
CA TRP A 95 -39.16 -10.78 -19.36
C TRP A 95 -38.24 -9.55 -19.19
N TYR A 96 -38.25 -8.60 -20.14
CA TYR A 96 -37.46 -7.37 -20.15
C TYR A 96 -37.98 -6.24 -19.22
N THR A 97 -39.21 -6.35 -18.69
CA THR A 97 -39.75 -5.37 -17.73
C THR A 97 -39.36 -5.66 -16.27
N SER A 98 -38.63 -6.74 -16.02
CA SER A 98 -38.14 -7.04 -14.67
C SER A 98 -36.99 -6.09 -14.30
N PRO A 99 -37.00 -5.47 -13.10
CA PRO A 99 -35.90 -4.61 -12.63
C PRO A 99 -34.55 -5.33 -12.61
N VAL A 100 -34.56 -6.66 -12.47
CA VAL A 100 -33.37 -7.52 -12.50
C VAL A 100 -32.61 -7.41 -13.83
N VAL A 101 -33.30 -7.22 -14.95
CA VAL A 101 -32.66 -7.09 -16.28
C VAL A 101 -31.83 -5.83 -16.38
N TYR A 102 -32.35 -4.72 -15.85
CA TYR A 102 -31.63 -3.45 -15.83
C TYR A 102 -30.41 -3.51 -14.91
N VAL A 103 -30.55 -4.12 -13.73
CA VAL A 103 -29.42 -4.33 -12.81
C VAL A 103 -28.33 -5.19 -13.46
N LEU A 104 -28.70 -6.33 -14.07
CA LEU A 104 -27.76 -7.20 -14.76
C LEU A 104 -27.13 -6.58 -16.01
N MET A 105 -27.69 -5.51 -16.55
CA MET A 105 -27.08 -4.74 -17.65
C MET A 105 -26.12 -3.65 -17.11
N ILE A 106 -26.50 -2.94 -16.06
CA ILE A 106 -25.72 -1.81 -15.51
C ILE A 106 -24.50 -2.31 -14.73
N VAL A 107 -24.64 -3.36 -13.93
CA VAL A 107 -23.55 -3.92 -13.10
C VAL A 107 -22.31 -4.29 -13.92
N PRO A 108 -22.38 -5.08 -15.02
CA PRO A 108 -21.20 -5.44 -15.80
C PRO A 108 -20.53 -4.21 -16.44
N MET A 109 -21.30 -3.23 -16.91
CA MET A 109 -20.76 -1.98 -17.46
C MET A 109 -20.01 -1.17 -16.40
N PHE A 110 -20.62 -1.00 -15.23
CA PHE A 110 -20.02 -0.24 -14.14
C PHE A 110 -18.75 -0.91 -13.59
N THR A 111 -18.79 -2.23 -13.39
CA THR A 111 -17.64 -3.01 -12.91
C THR A 111 -16.51 -3.08 -13.94
N PHE A 112 -16.83 -3.15 -15.23
CA PHE A 112 -15.83 -3.03 -16.30
C PHE A 112 -15.17 -1.66 -16.28
N TRP A 113 -15.95 -0.59 -16.15
CA TRP A 113 -15.42 0.77 -16.04
C TRP A 113 -14.50 0.93 -14.82
N LEU A 114 -14.88 0.40 -13.65
CA LEU A 114 -14.03 0.37 -12.46
C LEU A 114 -12.75 -0.43 -12.68
N GLY A 115 -12.81 -1.57 -13.37
CA GLY A 115 -11.63 -2.35 -13.73
C GLY A 115 -10.64 -1.56 -14.58
N ASN A 116 -11.13 -0.85 -15.61
CA ASN A 116 -10.30 0.04 -16.44
C ASN A 116 -9.72 1.20 -15.64
N TRP A 117 -10.51 1.80 -14.74
CA TRP A 117 -10.02 2.83 -13.84
C TRP A 117 -8.88 2.31 -12.95
N GLN A 118 -9.00 1.10 -12.40
CA GLN A 118 -7.93 0.49 -11.60
C GLN A 118 -6.67 0.22 -12.42
N LEU A 119 -6.76 -0.16 -13.70
CA LEU A 119 -5.60 -0.32 -14.59
C LEU A 119 -4.91 1.02 -14.88
N ARG A 120 -5.69 2.07 -15.20
CA ARG A 120 -5.14 3.43 -15.35
C ARG A 120 -4.53 3.90 -14.03
N ARG A 121 -5.16 3.57 -12.91
CA ARG A 121 -4.68 3.80 -11.54
C ARG A 121 -3.53 2.85 -11.14
N LEU A 122 -3.16 1.89 -11.96
CA LEU A 122 -1.95 1.09 -11.74
C LEU A 122 -0.79 1.74 -12.50
N GLN A 123 -1.02 2.11 -13.76
CA GLN A 123 -0.02 2.71 -14.65
C GLN A 123 0.60 3.98 -14.06
N TRP A 124 -0.20 5.00 -13.67
CA TRP A 124 0.38 6.22 -13.05
C TRP A 124 1.24 5.93 -11.81
N LYS A 125 0.94 4.83 -11.09
CA LYS A 125 1.66 4.47 -9.88
C LYS A 125 2.96 3.76 -10.22
N LEU A 126 2.96 2.93 -11.25
CA LEU A 126 4.18 2.34 -11.80
C LEU A 126 5.08 3.45 -12.35
N ASP A 127 4.54 4.37 -13.16
CA ASP A 127 5.29 5.52 -13.68
C ASP A 127 5.93 6.35 -12.54
N LEU A 128 5.21 6.54 -11.43
CA LEU A 128 5.73 7.23 -10.25
C LEU A 128 6.81 6.41 -9.52
N ILE A 129 6.67 5.09 -9.42
CA ILE A 129 7.70 4.23 -8.81
C ILE A 129 8.96 4.29 -9.66
N ASP A 130 8.83 4.16 -10.98
CA ASP A 130 9.93 4.20 -11.94
C ASP A 130 10.69 5.55 -11.84
N GLU A 131 9.97 6.68 -11.80
CA GLU A 131 10.59 8.00 -11.59
C GLU A 131 11.40 8.08 -10.28
N LEU A 132 10.84 7.53 -9.20
CA LEU A 132 11.52 7.55 -7.90
C LEU A 132 12.73 6.60 -7.87
N GLU A 133 12.65 5.44 -8.52
CA GLU A 133 13.76 4.50 -8.68
C GLU A 133 14.87 5.12 -9.52
N ASP A 134 14.55 5.83 -10.60
CA ASP A 134 15.53 6.56 -11.41
C ASP A 134 16.24 7.64 -10.59
N LYS A 135 15.51 8.41 -9.77
CA LYS A 135 16.10 9.41 -8.85
C LYS A 135 17.04 8.76 -7.83
N LEU A 136 16.65 7.61 -7.29
CA LEU A 136 17.42 6.87 -6.32
C LEU A 136 18.70 6.28 -6.92
N ASN A 137 18.63 5.79 -8.17
CA ASN A 137 19.77 5.21 -8.89
C ASN A 137 20.68 6.27 -9.53
N SER A 138 20.26 7.54 -9.55
CA SER A 138 21.06 8.64 -10.08
C SER A 138 22.31 8.90 -9.24
N LYS A 139 23.36 9.47 -9.87
CA LYS A 139 24.61 9.79 -9.16
C LYS A 139 24.34 10.67 -7.94
N PRO A 140 24.94 10.38 -6.77
CA PRO A 140 24.78 11.18 -5.57
C PRO A 140 25.10 12.66 -5.82
N LEU A 141 24.20 13.54 -5.42
CA LEU A 141 24.36 14.98 -5.54
C LEU A 141 25.26 15.50 -4.42
N HIS A 142 26.09 16.51 -4.71
CA HIS A 142 26.81 17.26 -3.67
C HIS A 142 25.95 18.40 -3.16
N LEU A 143 25.82 18.53 -1.83
CA LEU A 143 25.01 19.59 -1.22
C LEU A 143 25.73 20.94 -1.32
N PRO A 144 25.14 21.95 -2.00
CA PRO A 144 25.76 23.27 -2.06
C PRO A 144 25.81 23.94 -0.69
N ARG A 145 26.72 24.90 -0.53
CA ARG A 145 26.83 25.71 0.71
C ARG A 145 25.54 26.44 1.04
N HIS A 146 24.91 27.06 0.03
CA HIS A 146 23.64 27.75 0.17
C HIS A 146 22.52 26.88 -0.42
N ILE A 147 21.57 26.50 0.43
CA ILE A 147 20.46 25.61 0.07
C ILE A 147 19.20 26.45 0.02
N ASN A 148 18.51 26.45 -1.13
CA ASN A 148 17.18 27.00 -1.21
C ASN A 148 16.18 25.97 -0.67
N LEU A 149 15.47 26.33 0.40
CA LEU A 149 14.54 25.44 1.09
C LEU A 149 13.27 25.16 0.26
N ASP A 150 12.85 26.10 -0.58
CA ASP A 150 11.60 26.00 -1.35
C ASP A 150 11.67 24.93 -2.44
N VAL A 151 12.87 24.68 -2.97
CA VAL A 151 13.10 23.72 -4.08
C VAL A 151 13.47 22.32 -3.53
N LEU A 152 13.69 22.20 -2.22
CA LEU A 152 14.21 20.96 -1.62
C LEU A 152 13.29 19.75 -1.85
N GLU A 153 11.97 19.96 -1.87
CA GLU A 153 11.00 18.88 -2.11
C GLU A 153 11.08 18.28 -3.52
N GLU A 154 11.51 19.05 -4.53
CA GLU A 154 11.67 18.56 -5.91
C GLU A 154 12.80 17.52 -6.02
N PHE A 155 13.79 17.62 -5.14
CA PHE A 155 14.91 16.68 -5.03
C PHE A 155 14.64 15.49 -4.10
N ALA A 156 13.40 15.33 -3.61
CA ALA A 156 13.06 14.18 -2.78
C ALA A 156 13.37 12.84 -3.49
N PHE A 157 13.77 11.85 -2.69
CA PHE A 157 14.25 10.53 -3.09
C PHE A 157 15.59 10.50 -3.84
N ARG A 158 16.30 11.63 -3.93
CA ARG A 158 17.65 11.69 -4.50
C ARG A 158 18.71 11.35 -3.45
N LEU A 159 19.76 10.66 -3.89
CA LEU A 159 20.95 10.42 -3.08
C LEU A 159 21.84 11.66 -3.04
N VAL A 160 22.48 11.86 -1.90
CA VAL A 160 23.27 13.04 -1.56
C VAL A 160 24.54 12.60 -0.83
N SER A 161 25.68 13.02 -1.35
CA SER A 161 26.98 12.78 -0.72
C SER A 161 27.33 13.90 0.24
N LEU A 162 27.65 13.54 1.48
CA LEU A 162 28.02 14.44 2.55
C LEU A 162 29.40 14.08 3.09
N LYS A 163 30.21 15.10 3.37
CA LYS A 163 31.49 14.95 4.06
C LYS A 163 31.55 15.88 5.26
N GLY A 164 31.94 15.37 6.42
CA GLY A 164 31.84 16.13 7.66
C GLY A 164 31.91 15.31 8.93
N ARG A 165 31.48 15.90 10.04
CA ARG A 165 31.51 15.28 11.38
C ARG A 165 30.13 15.33 12.02
N PHE A 166 29.77 14.28 12.75
CA PHE A 166 28.58 14.31 13.59
C PHE A 166 28.84 15.06 14.89
N ASP A 167 27.78 15.65 15.45
CA ASP A 167 27.78 16.18 16.80
C ASP A 167 26.91 15.31 17.73
N PRO A 168 27.50 14.33 18.44
CA PRO A 168 26.75 13.43 19.32
C PRO A 168 26.16 14.14 20.55
N SER A 169 26.67 15.32 20.92
CA SER A 169 26.21 16.06 22.10
C SER A 169 24.76 16.53 21.96
N ARG A 170 24.29 16.73 20.71
CA ARG A 170 22.97 17.22 20.36
C ARG A 170 22.13 16.17 19.62
N THR A 171 22.04 14.98 20.21
CA THR A 171 21.28 13.87 19.63
C THR A 171 19.78 14.01 19.91
N LEU A 172 18.97 13.88 18.86
CA LEU A 172 17.51 13.81 18.94
C LEU A 172 17.03 12.36 18.83
N PHE A 173 16.04 12.00 19.63
CA PHE A 173 15.43 10.66 19.60
C PHE A 173 14.03 10.73 18.99
N LEU A 174 13.90 10.15 17.79
CA LEU A 174 12.65 10.07 17.04
C LEU A 174 11.98 8.71 17.27
N GLY A 175 10.84 8.66 17.95
CA GLY A 175 10.16 7.40 18.25
C GLY A 175 9.18 7.50 19.40
N PRO A 176 8.50 6.40 19.75
CA PRO A 176 8.95 5.01 19.61
C PRO A 176 8.83 4.42 18.20
N ARG A 177 9.84 3.64 17.79
CA ARG A 177 9.89 2.85 16.55
C ARG A 177 10.11 1.38 16.87
N ALA A 178 9.72 0.50 15.95
CA ALA A 178 9.99 -0.92 16.05
C ALA A 178 10.64 -1.41 14.75
N ARG A 179 11.76 -2.13 14.88
CA ARG A 179 12.49 -2.73 13.75
C ARG A 179 12.99 -4.10 14.18
N GLU A 180 12.74 -5.11 13.35
CA GLU A 180 13.16 -6.50 13.61
C GLU A 180 12.71 -7.09 14.96
N GLY A 181 11.54 -6.66 15.44
CA GLY A 181 10.97 -7.13 16.72
C GLY A 181 11.48 -6.37 17.96
N GLU A 182 12.52 -5.55 17.81
CA GLU A 182 13.04 -4.69 18.86
C GLU A 182 12.34 -3.33 18.87
N ARG A 183 12.13 -2.77 20.07
CA ARG A 183 11.62 -1.41 20.27
C ARG A 183 12.78 -0.45 20.47
N GLY A 184 12.68 0.74 19.90
CA GLY A 184 13.76 1.71 19.94
C GLY A 184 13.37 3.07 19.38
N TYR A 185 14.38 3.82 18.97
CA TYR A 185 14.25 5.16 18.42
C TYR A 185 15.15 5.30 17.21
N ASP A 186 14.75 6.14 16.26
CA ASP A 186 15.64 6.62 15.22
C ASP A 186 16.46 7.79 15.78
N LEU A 187 17.76 7.77 15.53
CA LEU A 187 18.68 8.80 15.97
C LEU A 187 18.84 9.87 14.91
N VAL A 188 18.58 11.12 15.28
CA VAL A 188 18.80 12.27 14.39
C VAL A 188 19.83 13.19 15.02
N MET A 189 20.88 13.51 14.29
CA MET A 189 22.01 14.31 14.78
C MET A 189 22.33 15.45 13.80
N PRO A 190 22.79 16.61 14.31
CA PRO A 190 23.42 17.61 13.48
C PRO A 190 24.70 17.06 12.84
N PHE A 191 24.85 17.33 11.55
CA PHE A 191 26.04 16.98 10.79
C PHE A 191 26.75 18.24 10.32
N HIS A 192 27.95 18.46 10.85
CA HIS A 192 28.84 19.55 10.50
C HIS A 192 29.49 19.27 9.14
N ARG A 193 29.06 20.02 8.12
CA ARG A 193 29.58 19.87 6.75
C ARG A 193 30.99 20.46 6.63
N ALA A 194 31.92 19.69 6.08
CA ALA A 194 33.29 20.15 5.82
C ALA A 194 33.35 21.29 4.80
N GLU A 195 32.39 21.32 3.85
CA GLU A 195 32.29 22.36 2.83
C GLU A 195 31.70 23.69 3.35
N GLY A 196 31.13 23.71 4.57
CA GLY A 196 30.48 24.86 5.19
C GLY A 196 29.00 25.05 4.82
N GLY A 197 28.42 26.18 5.22
CA GLY A 197 27.05 26.57 4.87
C GLY A 197 25.96 26.24 5.91
N GLY A 198 26.33 25.91 7.15
CA GLY A 198 25.39 25.49 8.20
C GLY A 198 25.24 23.97 8.26
N ASP A 199 24.84 23.47 9.42
CA ASP A 199 24.73 22.05 9.70
C ASP A 199 23.41 21.49 9.18
N VAL A 200 23.38 20.21 8.83
CA VAL A 200 22.18 19.53 8.33
C VAL A 200 21.74 18.45 9.32
N LEU A 201 20.44 18.13 9.35
CA LEU A 201 19.91 17.06 10.18
C LEU A 201 20.07 15.73 9.44
N VAL A 202 20.77 14.79 10.04
CA VAL A 202 20.94 13.44 9.48
C VAL A 202 20.35 12.43 10.45
N ASN A 203 19.41 11.63 9.95
CA ASN A 203 18.93 10.44 10.64
C ASN A 203 19.95 9.31 10.42
N CYS A 204 20.70 8.98 11.47
CA CYS A 204 21.71 7.92 11.46
C CYS A 204 21.09 6.52 11.44
N GLY A 205 19.83 6.41 11.83
CA GLY A 205 19.06 5.18 11.81
C GLY A 205 18.57 4.70 13.16
N PHE A 206 18.05 3.48 13.17
CA PHE A 206 17.39 2.87 14.32
C PHE A 206 18.38 2.31 15.34
N VAL A 207 18.14 2.58 16.63
CA VAL A 207 18.83 1.98 17.77
C VAL A 207 17.82 1.41 18.76
N SER A 208 18.09 0.19 19.27
CA SER A 208 17.26 -0.46 20.28
C SER A 208 17.33 0.26 21.62
N ASN A 209 16.22 0.25 22.35
CA ASN A 209 16.11 0.85 23.68
C ASN A 209 17.10 0.23 24.70
N ALA A 210 17.61 -0.98 24.44
CA ALA A 210 18.62 -1.63 25.28
C ALA A 210 19.96 -0.86 25.33
N PHE A 211 20.24 -0.02 24.32
CA PHE A 211 21.48 0.76 24.19
C PHE A 211 21.31 2.25 24.47
N ILE A 212 20.16 2.62 25.01
CA ILE A 212 19.82 3.99 25.38
C ILE A 212 19.76 4.06 26.91
N GLU A 213 20.46 5.02 27.49
CA GLU A 213 20.43 5.34 28.92
C GLU A 213 19.85 6.72 29.16
N GLY A 214 19.37 6.94 30.38
CA GLY A 214 18.71 8.19 30.78
C GLY A 214 17.23 8.26 30.41
N THR A 215 16.57 9.28 30.94
CA THR A 215 15.15 9.56 30.71
C THR A 215 15.00 11.00 30.24
N ASN A 216 14.02 11.25 29.37
CA ASN A 216 13.73 12.59 28.82
C ASN A 216 14.98 13.28 28.24
N MET A 217 15.41 14.38 28.84
CA MET A 217 16.55 15.20 28.37
C MET A 217 17.91 14.57 28.60
N ASP A 218 18.07 13.72 29.62
CA ASP A 218 19.34 13.05 29.93
C ASP A 218 19.54 11.80 29.06
N LYS A 219 18.67 11.59 28.07
CA LYS A 219 18.72 10.44 27.19
C LYS A 219 19.98 10.50 26.32
N HIS A 220 20.80 9.47 26.39
CA HIS A 220 22.05 9.34 25.64
C HIS A 220 22.32 7.88 25.27
N LEU A 221 23.29 7.68 24.38
CA LEU A 221 23.72 6.34 23.98
C LEU A 221 24.72 5.79 25.01
N LYS A 222 24.57 4.51 25.35
CA LYS A 222 25.51 3.80 26.26
C LYS A 222 26.93 3.73 25.71
N HIS A 223 27.04 3.64 24.39
CA HIS A 223 28.30 3.43 23.71
C HIS A 223 28.55 4.56 22.71
N PRO A 224 29.82 4.98 22.54
CA PRO A 224 30.16 5.94 21.51
C PRO A 224 29.84 5.36 20.13
N LEU A 225 29.35 6.22 19.24
CA LEU A 225 29.08 5.84 17.86
C LEU A 225 30.38 5.40 17.16
N PRO A 226 30.29 4.48 16.19
CA PRO A 226 31.46 4.05 15.42
C PRO A 226 32.04 5.18 14.54
N PHE A 227 31.28 6.25 14.30
CA PHE A 227 31.67 7.37 13.46
C PHE A 227 32.51 8.39 14.26
N GLN A 228 33.81 8.10 14.43
CA GLN A 228 34.75 9.05 15.04
C GLN A 228 35.49 9.85 13.96
N GLY A 229 35.41 11.19 14.06
CA GLY A 229 36.11 12.10 13.14
C GLY A 229 35.33 12.44 11.87
N GLU A 230 36.05 12.69 10.78
CA GLU A 230 35.46 13.10 9.50
C GLU A 230 35.04 11.87 8.68
N VAL A 231 33.76 11.80 8.35
CA VAL A 231 33.14 10.70 7.62
C VAL A 231 32.54 11.20 6.31
N THR A 232 32.58 10.34 5.29
CA THR A 232 31.85 10.55 4.04
C THR A 232 30.65 9.62 4.03
N LEU A 233 29.45 10.17 3.84
CA LEU A 233 28.19 9.47 3.97
C LEU A 233 27.36 9.64 2.70
N THR A 234 26.68 8.57 2.31
CA THR A 234 25.60 8.63 1.33
C THR A 234 24.29 8.72 2.09
N THR A 235 23.55 9.80 1.83
CA THR A 235 22.27 10.08 2.47
C THR A 235 21.19 10.21 1.42
N LEU A 236 19.97 9.84 1.76
CA LEU A 236 18.78 10.02 0.95
C LEU A 236 18.06 11.28 1.44
N LEU A 237 17.61 12.13 0.53
CA LEU A 237 16.71 13.22 0.86
C LEU A 237 15.27 12.70 0.87
N PRO A 238 14.64 12.44 2.03
CA PRO A 238 13.28 11.93 2.05
C PRO A 238 12.26 13.04 1.76
N ARG A 239 11.08 12.63 1.31
CA ARG A 239 9.91 13.52 1.33
C ARG A 239 9.36 13.61 2.75
N VAL A 240 9.37 14.80 3.33
CA VAL A 240 8.76 15.07 4.64
C VAL A 240 7.29 15.42 4.42
N TYR A 241 6.39 14.62 4.98
CA TYR A 241 4.96 14.87 4.91
C TYR A 241 4.48 15.71 6.09
N PRO A 242 3.50 16.60 5.90
CA PRO A 242 2.87 17.29 7.02
C PRO A 242 2.22 16.26 7.95
N PRO A 243 2.14 16.55 9.25
CA PRO A 243 1.61 15.60 10.21
C PRO A 243 0.13 15.34 9.99
N SER A 244 -0.27 14.09 10.22
CA SER A 244 -1.68 13.70 10.22
C SER A 244 -2.42 14.36 11.38
N ARG A 245 -3.73 14.62 11.21
CA ARG A 245 -4.61 15.18 12.25
C ARG A 245 -4.66 14.36 13.54
N PHE A 246 -4.28 13.09 13.50
CA PHE A 246 -4.27 12.17 14.64
C PHE A 246 -2.86 11.88 15.16
N ALA A 247 -1.84 12.54 14.62
CA ALA A 247 -0.47 12.28 15.01
C ALA A 247 -0.16 13.06 16.31
N LEU A 248 0.48 12.40 17.26
CA LEU A 248 0.87 12.97 18.55
C LEU A 248 1.86 14.13 18.33
N PRO A 249 1.68 15.28 19.02
CA PRO A 249 2.59 16.40 18.89
C PRO A 249 4.00 16.05 19.40
N ASN A 250 5.00 16.77 18.91
CA ASN A 250 6.37 16.65 19.42
C ASN A 250 6.50 17.32 20.80
N GLU A 251 7.40 16.79 21.64
CA GLU A 251 7.73 17.33 22.96
C GLU A 251 9.21 17.73 23.03
N PRO A 252 9.58 18.94 22.56
CA PRO A 252 10.98 19.37 22.52
C PRO A 252 11.62 19.45 23.92
N ASN A 253 10.84 19.79 24.95
CA ASN A 253 11.32 19.91 26.34
C ASN A 253 11.78 18.59 26.96
N ASN A 254 11.34 17.45 26.40
CA ASN A 254 11.71 16.11 26.87
C ASN A 254 12.65 15.39 25.89
N ASN A 255 13.13 16.07 24.84
CA ASN A 255 13.86 15.48 23.71
C ASN A 255 13.14 14.24 23.12
N LEU A 256 11.81 14.30 23.06
CA LEU A 256 10.97 13.24 22.54
C LEU A 256 10.26 13.71 21.28
N TRP A 257 10.69 13.17 20.14
CA TRP A 257 10.17 13.52 18.83
C TRP A 257 9.30 12.39 18.32
N MET A 258 8.01 12.66 18.13
CA MET A 258 7.06 11.68 17.58
C MET A 258 7.04 11.72 16.04
N GLN A 259 7.34 12.89 15.49
CA GLN A 259 7.22 13.23 14.07
C GLN A 259 8.47 13.95 13.60
N VAL A 260 8.83 13.72 12.34
CA VAL A 260 9.90 14.47 11.67
C VAL A 260 9.35 15.85 11.31
N ASN A 261 9.87 16.88 11.96
CA ASN A 261 9.63 18.27 11.59
C ASN A 261 10.98 19.00 11.54
N PRO A 262 11.61 19.13 10.35
CA PRO A 262 12.95 19.69 10.22
C PRO A 262 13.06 21.12 10.74
N ALA A 263 12.02 21.94 10.53
CA ALA A 263 11.98 23.32 11.01
C ALA A 263 11.98 23.39 12.53
N GLN A 264 11.11 22.62 13.18
CA GLN A 264 11.02 22.58 14.64
C GLN A 264 12.29 21.98 15.27
N MET A 265 12.83 20.90 14.69
CA MET A 265 14.07 20.25 15.15
C MET A 265 15.27 21.20 15.04
N ALA A 266 15.43 21.85 13.88
CA ALA A 266 16.52 22.80 13.67
C ALA A 266 16.41 24.02 14.60
N ALA A 267 15.20 24.57 14.79
CA ALA A 267 14.98 25.67 15.72
C ALA A 267 15.40 25.32 17.15
N TRP A 268 14.96 24.16 17.65
CA TRP A 268 15.32 23.69 18.99
C TRP A 268 16.82 23.46 19.17
N LEU A 269 17.51 22.89 18.18
CA LEU A 269 18.97 22.70 18.21
C LEU A 269 19.74 24.02 18.16
N ASN A 270 19.21 25.01 17.44
CA ASN A 270 19.77 26.37 17.39
C ASN A 270 19.58 27.13 18.70
N GLU A 271 18.47 26.90 19.40
CA GLU A 271 18.22 27.45 20.74
C GLU A 271 19.22 26.88 21.76
N GLN A 272 19.46 25.56 21.74
CA GLN A 272 20.41 24.92 22.65
C GLN A 272 21.86 25.36 22.45
N SER A 273 22.24 25.70 21.22
CA SER A 273 23.58 26.19 20.92
C SER A 273 23.78 27.69 21.19
N GLY A 274 22.72 28.40 21.60
CA GLY A 274 22.75 29.86 21.74
C GLY A 274 22.89 30.61 20.41
N ALA A 275 22.81 29.92 19.26
CA ALA A 275 22.96 30.50 17.93
C ALA A 275 21.83 31.49 17.59
N ALA A 276 20.68 31.38 18.25
CA ALA A 276 19.52 32.24 18.04
C ALA A 276 19.70 33.70 18.53
N GLN A 277 20.76 34.05 19.27
CA GLN A 277 20.95 35.43 19.77
C GLN A 277 21.71 36.37 18.81
N ASN A 278 22.12 35.90 17.63
CA ASN A 278 23.00 36.68 16.75
C ASN A 278 22.30 37.52 15.66
N THR A 279 20.99 37.77 15.76
CA THR A 279 20.30 38.82 14.99
C THR A 279 20.33 40.20 15.68
N THR A 280 21.23 40.40 16.65
CA THR A 280 21.53 41.75 17.19
C THR A 280 23.01 42.10 16.93
N SER A 281 23.38 42.23 15.66
CA SER A 281 24.66 42.86 15.26
C SER A 281 24.64 44.39 15.39
N GLU A 282 23.82 44.93 16.30
CA GLU A 282 23.76 46.37 16.62
C GLU A 282 24.39 46.70 17.98
N LYS A 283 24.69 45.71 18.84
CA LYS A 283 25.21 45.97 20.20
C LYS A 283 26.73 45.93 20.37
N ALA A 284 27.47 45.55 19.32
CA ALA A 284 28.94 45.56 19.33
C ALA A 284 29.54 46.92 18.90
N ALA A 285 28.75 47.81 18.28
CA ALA A 285 29.22 49.11 17.80
C ALA A 285 29.35 50.20 18.89
N ASN A 286 28.94 49.92 20.12
CA ASN A 286 28.95 50.89 21.24
C ASN A 286 29.84 50.47 22.42
N ARG A 287 30.91 49.68 22.19
CA ARG A 287 31.97 49.55 23.19
C ARG A 287 33.04 50.60 22.91
N GLY A 288 33.01 51.69 23.67
CA GLY A 288 34.08 52.66 23.72
C GLY A 288 35.41 51.98 24.08
N PHE A 289 36.46 52.35 23.34
CA PHE A 289 37.83 51.92 23.58
C PHE A 289 38.24 52.25 25.02
N SER A 290 38.66 51.23 25.79
CA SER A 290 39.15 51.40 27.15
C SER A 290 40.67 51.27 27.18
N PRO A 291 41.41 52.21 27.81
CA PRO A 291 42.88 52.16 27.88
C PRO A 291 43.50 50.91 28.54
N ARG A 292 42.68 50.00 29.09
CA ARG A 292 43.14 48.73 29.70
C ARG A 292 43.44 47.63 28.68
N ASP A 293 43.05 47.80 27.42
CA ASP A 293 43.26 46.81 26.35
C ASP A 293 44.69 46.84 25.76
N LEU A 294 45.55 47.75 26.26
CA LEU A 294 46.91 48.00 25.77
C LEU A 294 48.01 47.18 26.49
N TRP A 295 47.69 46.33 27.46
CA TRP A 295 48.71 45.61 28.26
C TRP A 295 48.85 44.14 27.85
N PRO A 296 50.07 43.60 27.61
CA PRO A 296 50.27 42.30 26.95
C PRO A 296 50.20 41.09 27.89
N PHE A 297 49.74 41.25 29.13
CA PHE A 297 49.62 40.16 30.09
C PHE A 297 48.18 39.68 30.16
N SER A 298 47.70 39.00 29.12
CA SER A 298 46.49 38.20 29.21
C SER A 298 46.77 36.99 30.12
N LYS A 299 45.96 36.84 31.17
CA LYS A 299 45.94 35.67 32.06
C LYS A 299 46.02 34.36 31.24
N PRO A 300 46.78 33.34 31.68
CA PRO A 300 46.70 32.01 31.09
C PRO A 300 45.24 31.53 31.07
N GLU A 301 44.78 31.01 29.94
CA GLU A 301 43.42 30.51 29.79
C GLU A 301 43.16 29.39 30.83
N GLU A 302 42.25 29.66 31.76
CA GLU A 302 41.74 28.66 32.69
C GLU A 302 41.09 27.50 31.91
N PRO A 303 41.26 26.25 32.34
CA PRO A 303 40.60 25.11 31.70
C PRO A 303 39.08 25.34 31.70
N LEU A 304 38.50 25.24 30.50
CA LEU A 304 37.13 25.61 30.21
C LEU A 304 36.12 24.90 31.13
N SER A 305 35.33 25.69 31.85
CA SER A 305 34.14 25.20 32.57
C SER A 305 33.16 24.56 31.56
N PRO A 306 32.47 23.44 31.89
CA PRO A 306 31.59 22.71 30.98
C PRO A 306 30.53 23.59 30.28
N SER A 307 30.00 24.61 30.95
CA SER A 307 29.04 25.55 30.38
C SER A 307 29.63 26.46 29.28
N LYS A 308 30.94 26.73 29.31
CA LYS A 308 31.65 27.47 28.25
C LYS A 308 32.04 26.57 27.06
N ALA A 309 32.19 25.27 27.28
CA ALA A 309 32.33 24.30 26.18
C ALA A 309 31.04 24.19 25.35
N PHE A 310 29.87 24.30 25.99
CA PHE A 310 28.58 24.46 25.30
C PHE A 310 28.46 25.77 24.49
N GLN A 311 29.21 26.82 24.85
CA GLN A 311 29.27 28.09 24.12
C GLN A 311 30.23 28.08 22.92
N GLN A 312 30.84 26.93 22.59
CA GLN A 312 31.69 26.80 21.42
C GLN A 312 30.81 26.95 20.17
N LYS A 313 30.73 28.18 19.66
CA LYS A 313 30.05 28.70 18.47
C LYS A 313 29.66 27.59 17.48
N SER A 314 28.57 26.89 17.77
CA SER A 314 28.12 25.82 16.90
C SER A 314 27.52 26.47 15.67
N ASN A 315 27.75 25.90 14.50
CA ASN A 315 27.14 26.39 13.29
C ASN A 315 25.61 26.29 13.40
N GLN A 316 24.93 27.21 12.71
CA GLN A 316 23.48 27.18 12.61
C GLN A 316 23.04 25.90 11.90
N VAL A 317 22.11 25.17 12.51
CA VAL A 317 21.45 24.01 11.93
C VAL A 317 20.35 24.48 10.98
N LEU A 318 20.42 24.02 9.74
CA LEU A 318 19.42 24.26 8.70
C LEU A 318 18.26 23.27 8.84
N PRO A 319 17.03 23.64 8.43
CA PRO A 319 15.88 22.75 8.43
C PRO A 319 15.90 21.76 7.24
N VAL A 320 17.04 21.12 7.02
CA VAL A 320 17.28 20.13 5.96
C VAL A 320 17.46 18.78 6.63
N TYR A 321 16.55 17.85 6.37
CA TYR A 321 16.54 16.51 6.95
C TYR A 321 16.92 15.46 5.92
N LEU A 322 17.88 14.60 6.28
CA LEU A 322 18.47 13.58 5.42
C LEU A 322 18.44 12.24 6.15
N GLU A 323 18.26 11.14 5.44
CA GLU A 323 18.28 9.79 5.98
C GLU A 323 19.57 9.09 5.57
N GLN A 324 20.35 8.59 6.52
CA GLN A 324 21.53 7.79 6.20
C GLN A 324 21.10 6.50 5.51
N VAL A 325 21.73 6.21 4.39
CA VAL A 325 21.47 4.99 3.62
C VAL A 325 22.29 3.84 4.20
N PHE A 326 21.66 2.67 4.33
CA PHE A 326 22.33 1.43 4.73
C PHE A 326 22.32 0.44 3.56
N ASP A 327 23.51 0.16 3.03
CA ASP A 327 23.71 -0.73 1.87
C ASP A 327 23.99 -2.20 2.25
N GLY A 328 24.05 -2.52 3.55
CA GLY A 328 24.34 -3.86 4.05
C GLY A 328 23.18 -4.85 3.91
N THR A 329 23.45 -6.11 4.25
CA THR A 329 22.42 -7.17 4.22
C THR A 329 21.48 -7.12 5.42
N PHE A 330 20.32 -7.77 5.34
CA PHE A 330 19.38 -7.84 6.47
C PHE A 330 20.00 -8.48 7.72
N SER A 331 20.84 -9.51 7.55
CA SER A 331 21.52 -10.14 8.69
C SER A 331 22.52 -9.19 9.38
N GLU A 332 23.18 -8.34 8.60
CA GLU A 332 24.11 -7.33 9.11
C GLU A 332 23.36 -6.20 9.82
N ALA A 333 22.22 -5.76 9.29
CA ALA A 333 21.34 -4.82 9.96
C ALA A 333 20.92 -5.35 11.35
N GLY A 334 20.46 -6.60 11.43
CA GLY A 334 20.08 -7.20 12.71
C GLY A 334 21.26 -7.36 13.68
N ALA A 335 22.45 -7.69 13.18
CA ALA A 335 23.66 -7.75 13.99
C ALA A 335 24.02 -6.36 14.57
N ASN A 336 23.99 -5.31 13.74
CA ASN A 336 24.27 -3.94 14.14
C ASN A 336 23.27 -3.43 15.19
N ILE A 337 21.97 -3.72 15.02
CA ILE A 337 20.94 -3.36 16.01
C ILE A 337 21.23 -4.03 17.36
N ARG A 338 21.62 -5.31 17.36
CA ARG A 338 22.01 -6.06 18.57
C ARG A 338 23.31 -5.58 19.19
N GLN A 339 24.13 -4.83 18.46
CA GLN A 339 25.37 -4.20 18.96
C GLN A 339 25.16 -2.72 19.34
N GLY A 340 23.96 -2.16 19.13
CA GLY A 340 23.67 -0.75 19.39
C GLY A 340 24.19 0.21 18.32
N ILE A 341 24.64 -0.31 17.17
CA ILE A 341 25.05 0.51 16.02
C ILE A 341 23.79 0.97 15.28
N PRO A 342 23.60 2.27 15.06
CA PRO A 342 22.44 2.77 14.31
C PRO A 342 22.42 2.23 12.90
N VAL A 343 21.28 1.68 12.49
CA VAL A 343 21.08 1.17 11.14
C VAL A 343 20.18 2.10 10.36
N GLY A 344 20.73 2.73 9.34
CA GLY A 344 20.03 3.60 8.41
C GLY A 344 18.90 2.91 7.63
N ARG A 345 18.28 3.67 6.74
CA ARG A 345 17.22 3.16 5.87
C ARG A 345 17.84 2.47 4.65
N PRO A 346 17.36 1.30 4.23
CA PRO A 346 17.79 0.74 2.96
C PRO A 346 17.34 1.66 1.81
N PRO A 347 18.14 1.80 0.73
CA PRO A 347 17.77 2.57 -0.46
C PRO A 347 16.76 1.75 -1.27
N LYS A 348 15.54 1.61 -0.76
CA LYS A 348 14.44 0.90 -1.43
C LYS A 348 13.15 1.66 -1.26
N ILE A 349 12.43 1.83 -2.36
CA ILE A 349 11.12 2.47 -2.39
C ILE A 349 10.06 1.38 -2.28
N ASN A 350 9.45 1.25 -1.10
CA ASN A 350 8.37 0.29 -0.87
C ASN A 350 7.01 1.00 -0.93
N LEU A 351 6.42 1.05 -2.12
CA LEU A 351 5.06 1.57 -2.34
C LEU A 351 4.07 0.40 -2.47
N ARG A 352 3.21 0.21 -1.48
CA ARG A 352 2.21 -0.87 -1.48
C ARG A 352 1.29 -0.75 -2.71
N ASN A 353 1.24 -1.77 -3.56
CA ASN A 353 0.44 -1.75 -4.79
C ASN A 353 -0.53 -2.94 -4.84
N GLN A 354 -1.83 -2.67 -4.74
CA GLN A 354 -2.90 -3.69 -4.80
C GLN A 354 -3.87 -3.47 -5.97
N HIS A 355 -3.60 -2.47 -6.82
CA HIS A 355 -4.52 -2.08 -7.89
C HIS A 355 -4.72 -3.19 -8.93
N MET A 356 -3.69 -4.02 -9.16
CA MET A 356 -3.80 -5.17 -10.04
C MET A 356 -4.78 -6.24 -9.49
N GLU A 357 -4.70 -6.57 -8.20
CA GLU A 357 -5.61 -7.52 -7.55
C GLU A 357 -7.07 -7.03 -7.62
N TYR A 358 -7.28 -5.73 -7.39
CA TYR A 358 -8.59 -5.12 -7.54
C TYR A 358 -9.08 -5.13 -8.99
N ALA A 359 -8.22 -4.81 -9.96
CA ALA A 359 -8.59 -4.86 -11.38
C ALA A 359 -9.08 -6.26 -11.77
N VAL A 360 -8.37 -7.33 -11.36
CA VAL A 360 -8.79 -8.72 -11.58
C VAL A 360 -10.16 -9.01 -10.97
N THR A 361 -10.41 -8.52 -9.75
CA THR A 361 -11.70 -8.69 -9.06
C THR A 361 -12.84 -8.03 -9.84
N TRP A 362 -12.65 -6.79 -10.30
CA TRP A 362 -13.65 -6.06 -11.08
C TRP A 362 -13.93 -6.67 -12.45
N PHE A 363 -12.90 -7.13 -13.16
CA PHE A 363 -13.09 -7.83 -14.43
C PHE A 363 -13.74 -9.19 -14.26
N THR A 364 -13.43 -9.92 -13.19
CA THR A 364 -14.10 -11.20 -12.87
C THR A 364 -15.58 -10.98 -12.58
N LEU A 365 -15.92 -9.99 -11.77
CA LEU A 365 -17.31 -9.63 -11.47
C LEU A 365 -18.07 -9.17 -12.73
N SER A 366 -17.42 -8.38 -13.59
CA SER A 366 -17.95 -7.96 -14.88
C SER A 366 -18.21 -9.15 -15.81
N GLY A 367 -17.27 -10.11 -15.89
CA GLY A 367 -17.41 -11.32 -16.70
C GLY A 367 -18.56 -12.20 -16.22
N ILE A 368 -18.64 -12.48 -14.92
CA ILE A 368 -19.71 -13.32 -14.33
C ILE A 368 -21.09 -12.66 -14.54
N SER A 369 -21.24 -11.37 -14.25
CA SER A 369 -22.51 -10.67 -14.42
C SER A 369 -22.93 -10.58 -15.90
N SER A 370 -21.96 -10.39 -16.81
CA SER A 370 -22.21 -10.44 -18.26
C SER A 370 -22.68 -11.83 -18.72
N LEU A 371 -22.05 -12.90 -18.23
CA LEU A 371 -22.47 -14.27 -18.53
C LEU A 371 -23.89 -14.55 -18.01
N MET A 372 -24.21 -14.10 -16.80
CA MET A 372 -25.55 -14.22 -16.24
C MET A 372 -26.60 -13.46 -17.07
N PHE A 373 -26.27 -12.25 -17.51
CA PHE A 373 -27.13 -11.45 -18.40
C PHE A 373 -27.38 -12.16 -19.74
N ILE A 374 -26.31 -12.63 -20.40
CA ILE A 374 -26.39 -13.36 -21.68
C ILE A 374 -27.24 -14.63 -21.53
N TYR A 375 -27.01 -15.40 -20.46
CA TYR A 375 -27.77 -16.62 -20.18
C TYR A 375 -29.26 -16.35 -19.93
N MET A 376 -29.59 -15.28 -19.22
CA MET A 376 -30.98 -14.90 -18.98
C MET A 376 -31.67 -14.46 -20.28
N VAL A 377 -30.99 -13.67 -21.11
CA VAL A 377 -31.51 -13.22 -22.42
C VAL A 377 -31.70 -14.40 -23.37
N SER A 378 -30.76 -15.37 -23.41
CA SER A 378 -30.88 -16.54 -24.29
C SER A 378 -32.03 -17.46 -23.89
N ARG A 379 -32.29 -17.64 -22.58
CA ARG A 379 -33.49 -18.36 -22.10
C ARG A 379 -34.79 -17.59 -22.30
N GLY A 380 -34.79 -16.27 -22.10
CA GLY A 380 -35.98 -15.42 -22.24
C GLY A 380 -36.50 -15.30 -23.68
N ARG A 381 -35.64 -15.55 -24.68
CA ARG A 381 -35.99 -15.55 -26.11
C ARG A 381 -36.53 -16.91 -26.62
N GLY A 382 -36.47 -17.96 -25.81
CA GLY A 382 -36.84 -19.33 -26.19
C GLY A 382 -38.24 -19.77 -25.74
N VAL A 383 -39.12 -18.85 -25.33
CA VAL A 383 -40.50 -19.13 -24.87
C VAL A 383 -41.51 -18.40 -25.75
#